data_AF-A0A917TZT8-F1
#
_entry.id   AF-A0A917TZT8-F1
#
_cell.length_a   1.000
_cell.length_b   1.000
_cell.length_c   1.000
_cell.angle_alpha   90.00
_cell.angle_beta   90.00
_cell.angle_gamma   90.00
#
_symmetry.space_group_name_H-M   'P 1'
#
loop_
_entity.id
_entity.type
_entity.pdbx_description
1 polymer ?
#
loop_
_entity_poly.entity_id
_entity_poly.type
_entity_poly.pdbx_seq_one_letter_code
_entity_poly.pdbx_strand_id
1 'polypeptide(L)'
;MTASGRQDGFPAGGTEVSPEQRIPEWGDDRVATPTLDGDLLGIDPVELTDADLIREMQSLHRTRLDTLRHATDSALANHLRRTADLETEYLARHPGREVDPSRLRDA
;
A
#
# COMPACT_ATOMS: atom_id res chain seq x y z
N MET A 1 -0.59 -34.42 56.55
CA MET A 1 -0.27 -33.07 56.03
C MET A 1 -0.58 -33.09 54.55
N THR A 2 -1.59 -32.34 54.14
CA THR A 2 -2.11 -32.26 52.76
C THR A 2 -1.25 -31.33 51.92
N ALA A 3 -0.87 -31.77 50.72
CA ALA A 3 -0.51 -30.85 49.64
C ALA A 3 -1.25 -31.28 48.37
N SER A 4 -2.12 -30.36 47.95
CA SER A 4 -3.00 -30.39 46.80
C SER A 4 -2.20 -30.18 45.51
N GLY A 5 -2.63 -30.82 44.42
CA GLY A 5 -2.05 -30.65 43.09
C GLY A 5 -2.97 -31.23 42.02
N ARG A 6 -4.17 -30.65 41.94
CA ARG A 6 -5.19 -30.96 40.92
C ARG A 6 -4.62 -30.63 39.54
N GLN A 7 -4.51 -31.65 38.69
CA GLN A 7 -4.32 -31.51 37.26
C GLN A 7 -5.67 -31.13 36.66
N ASP A 8 -5.83 -29.88 36.22
CA ASP A 8 -6.90 -29.51 35.30
C ASP A 8 -6.22 -29.12 33.98
N GLY A 9 -6.34 -30.01 33.00
CA GLY A 9 -5.77 -29.87 31.68
C GLY A 9 -6.43 -28.75 30.88
N PHE A 10 -5.61 -27.99 30.16
CA PHE A 10 -6.08 -27.07 29.11
C PHE A 10 -6.77 -27.89 28.00
N PRO A 11 -7.95 -27.47 27.52
CA PRO A 11 -8.65 -28.18 26.45
C PRO A 11 -7.86 -28.07 25.13
N ALA A 12 -7.59 -29.22 24.51
CA ALA A 12 -7.11 -29.33 23.14
C ALA A 12 -8.23 -28.87 22.19
N GLY A 13 -8.19 -27.61 21.78
CA GLY A 13 -9.27 -27.02 20.98
C GLY A 13 -9.00 -25.60 20.53
N GLY A 14 -7.82 -25.33 20.00
CA GLY A 14 -7.53 -24.12 19.27
C GLY A 14 -6.54 -24.48 18.18
N THR A 15 -6.95 -24.43 16.91
CA THR A 15 -6.00 -24.46 15.81
C THR A 15 -5.14 -23.21 15.95
N GLU A 16 -3.97 -23.34 16.59
CA GLU A 16 -2.93 -22.33 16.57
C GLU A 16 -2.48 -22.20 15.11
N VAL A 17 -3.14 -21.34 14.36
CA VAL A 17 -2.65 -20.90 13.06
C VAL A 17 -1.30 -20.25 13.32
N SER A 18 -0.23 -20.91 12.85
CA SER A 18 1.13 -20.42 13.03
C SER A 18 1.23 -18.99 12.46
N PRO A 19 2.01 -18.08 13.06
CA PRO A 19 2.16 -16.70 12.56
C PRO A 19 2.54 -16.63 11.07
N GLU A 20 3.24 -17.65 10.60
CA GLU A 20 3.70 -17.82 9.22
C GLU A 20 2.56 -18.19 8.24
N GLN A 21 1.45 -18.73 8.75
CA GLN A 21 0.24 -19.06 7.99
C GLN A 21 -0.81 -17.93 8.00
N ARG A 22 -0.53 -16.83 8.70
CA ARG A 22 -1.42 -15.65 8.78
C ARG A 22 -1.05 -14.59 7.72
N ILE A 23 -0.11 -14.88 6.84
CA ILE A 23 0.15 -14.08 5.65
C ILE A 23 -0.96 -14.49 4.68
N PRO A 24 -1.96 -13.65 4.39
CA PRO A 24 -2.72 -13.89 3.17
C PRO A 24 -1.68 -13.79 2.08
N GLU A 25 -1.48 -14.87 1.33
CA GLU A 25 -0.98 -14.84 -0.04
C GLU A 25 -1.32 -13.46 -0.62
N TRP A 26 -0.33 -12.55 -0.64
CA TRP A 26 -0.54 -11.23 -1.19
C TRP A 26 -0.81 -11.50 -2.65
N GLY A 27 -2.10 -11.53 -2.98
CA GLY A 27 -2.63 -12.23 -4.13
C GLY A 27 -1.83 -11.83 -5.36
N ASP A 28 -1.04 -12.77 -5.87
CA ASP A 28 -0.52 -12.70 -7.23
C ASP A 28 -1.66 -13.03 -8.21
N ASP A 29 -2.85 -12.50 -7.93
CA ASP A 29 -3.94 -12.42 -8.87
C ASP A 29 -3.81 -11.03 -9.50
N ARG A 30 -2.82 -10.92 -10.40
CA ARG A 30 -2.74 -9.82 -11.33
C ARG A 30 -3.96 -9.90 -12.23
N VAL A 31 -5.07 -9.35 -11.73
CA VAL A 31 -6.27 -9.07 -12.52
C VAL A 31 -5.79 -8.28 -13.73
N ALA A 32 -5.96 -8.87 -14.91
CA ALA A 32 -5.60 -8.31 -16.19
C ALA A 32 -5.97 -6.83 -16.22
N THR A 33 -5.01 -5.96 -16.56
CA THR A 33 -5.22 -4.52 -16.72
C THR A 33 -6.41 -4.32 -17.64
N PRO A 34 -7.57 -3.88 -17.13
CA PRO A 34 -8.58 -3.43 -18.03
C PRO A 34 -8.03 -2.07 -18.49
N THR A 35 -7.71 -1.96 -19.78
CA THR A 35 -7.37 -0.69 -20.44
C THR A 35 -8.62 0.19 -20.40
N LEU A 36 -8.99 0.65 -19.20
CA LEU A 36 -10.12 1.52 -18.97
C LEU A 36 -9.56 2.93 -19.03
N ASP A 37 -9.56 3.40 -20.27
CA ASP A 37 -9.55 4.79 -20.64
C ASP A 37 -8.39 5.58 -20.04
N GLY A 38 -7.28 5.63 -20.78
CA GLY A 38 -6.22 6.63 -20.55
C GLY A 38 -6.77 8.06 -20.50
N ASP A 39 -7.98 8.29 -21.01
CA ASP A 39 -8.71 9.55 -20.98
C ASP A 39 -9.34 9.89 -19.60
N LEU A 40 -9.52 8.91 -18.70
CA LEU A 40 -10.12 9.15 -17.36
C LEU A 40 -9.09 9.44 -16.26
N LEU A 41 -7.80 9.14 -16.47
CA LEU A 41 -6.74 9.27 -15.46
C LEU A 41 -5.95 10.58 -15.53
N GLY A 42 -6.32 11.47 -16.45
CA GLY A 42 -5.56 12.68 -16.73
C GLY A 42 -4.41 12.44 -17.71
N ILE A 43 -3.53 13.45 -17.85
CA ILE A 43 -2.39 13.42 -18.79
C ILE A 43 -1.39 12.34 -18.38
N ASP A 44 -0.80 11.63 -19.33
CA ASP A 44 0.25 10.63 -19.07
C ASP A 44 1.38 11.26 -18.22
N PRO A 45 1.85 10.62 -17.13
CA PRO A 45 2.95 11.14 -16.32
C PRO A 45 4.18 11.54 -17.12
N VAL A 46 4.52 10.81 -18.19
CA VAL A 46 5.68 11.09 -19.04
C VAL A 46 5.55 12.41 -19.78
N GLU A 47 4.32 12.86 -20.06
CA GLU A 47 4.02 14.13 -20.72
C GLU A 47 4.00 15.33 -19.75
N LEU A 48 3.96 15.07 -18.44
CA LEU A 48 3.96 16.15 -17.44
C LEU A 48 5.34 16.79 -17.29
N THR A 49 5.35 18.11 -17.11
CA THR A 49 6.55 18.82 -16.64
C THR A 49 6.90 18.41 -15.20
N ASP A 50 8.15 18.55 -14.78
CA ASP A 50 8.54 18.23 -13.39
C ASP A 50 7.71 19.01 -12.35
N ALA A 51 7.44 20.29 -12.62
CA ALA A 51 6.61 21.11 -11.73
C ALA A 51 5.18 20.58 -11.63
N ASP A 52 4.59 20.15 -12.75
CA ASP A 52 3.24 19.58 -12.78
C ASP A 52 3.17 18.21 -12.14
N LEU A 53 4.17 17.35 -12.37
CA LEU A 53 4.29 16.04 -11.74
C LEU A 53 4.29 16.17 -10.21
N ILE A 54 5.13 17.06 -9.67
CA ILE A 54 5.20 17.31 -8.22
C ILE A 54 3.89 17.90 -7.69
N ARG A 55 3.31 18.88 -8.40
CA ARG A 55 2.04 19.50 -8.02
C ARG A 55 0.92 18.47 -7.96
N GLU A 56 0.85 17.57 -8.93
CA GLU A 56 -0.18 16.55 -9.00
C GLU A 56 0.00 15.48 -7.91
N MET A 57 1.22 14.98 -7.70
CA MET A 57 1.53 14.09 -6.58
C MET A 57 1.11 14.68 -5.24
N GLN A 58 1.43 15.96 -4.98
CA GLN A 58 1.01 16.66 -3.76
C GLN A 58 -0.51 16.71 -3.62
N SER A 59 -1.23 16.92 -4.72
CA SER A 59 -2.69 16.96 -4.70
C SER A 59 -3.29 15.60 -4.32
N LEU A 60 -2.79 14.49 -4.89
CA LEU A 60 -3.26 13.15 -4.56
C LEU A 60 -2.96 12.79 -3.10
N HIS A 61 -1.74 13.10 -2.62
CA HIS A 61 -1.37 12.84 -1.23
C HIS A 61 -2.26 13.57 -0.23
N ARG A 62 -2.74 14.78 -0.56
CA ARG A 62 -3.64 15.56 0.29
C ARG A 62 -4.96 14.84 0.57
N THR A 63 -5.50 14.13 -0.42
CA THR A 63 -6.82 13.49 -0.32
C THR A 63 -6.74 11.99 -0.05
N ARG A 64 -5.54 11.40 0.00
CA ARG A 64 -5.33 9.94 0.08
C ARG A 64 -6.13 9.26 1.19
N LEU A 65 -6.11 9.80 2.41
CA LEU A 65 -6.83 9.20 3.53
C LEU A 65 -8.35 9.32 3.39
N ASP A 66 -8.82 10.46 2.87
CA ASP A 66 -10.24 10.70 2.63
C ASP A 66 -10.78 9.74 1.57
N THR A 67 -10.09 9.65 0.43
CA THR A 67 -10.40 8.71 -0.65
C THR A 67 -10.40 7.26 -0.15
N LEU A 68 -9.40 6.88 0.65
CA LEU A 68 -9.30 5.52 1.20
C LEU A 68 -10.48 5.14 2.09
N ARG A 69 -11.00 6.07 2.89
CA ARG A 69 -12.06 5.79 3.87
C ARG A 69 -13.46 5.91 3.29
N HIS A 70 -13.63 6.74 2.26
CA HIS A 70 -14.95 7.26 1.90
C HIS A 70 -15.29 7.18 0.41
N ALA A 71 -14.32 6.95 -0.48
CA ALA A 71 -14.62 6.85 -1.90
C ALA A 71 -15.18 5.48 -2.28
N THR A 72 -15.85 5.42 -3.43
CA THR A 72 -16.23 4.15 -4.08
C THR A 72 -14.99 3.35 -4.48
N ASP A 73 -15.11 2.03 -4.58
CA ASP A 73 -14.00 1.14 -4.96
C ASP A 73 -13.32 1.54 -6.28
N SER A 74 -14.10 1.97 -7.29
CA SER A 74 -13.55 2.43 -8.58
C SER A 74 -12.71 3.70 -8.45
N ALA A 75 -13.19 4.68 -7.68
CA ALA A 75 -12.46 5.90 -7.39
C ALA A 75 -11.18 5.64 -6.59
N LEU A 76 -11.23 4.72 -5.61
CA LEU A 76 -10.04 4.28 -4.88
C LEU A 76 -9.04 3.58 -5.81
N ALA A 77 -9.49 2.66 -6.65
CA ALA A 77 -8.63 1.96 -7.60
C ALA A 77 -7.93 2.94 -8.57
N ASN A 78 -8.67 3.93 -9.08
CA ASN A 78 -8.10 4.97 -9.94
C ASN A 78 -7.08 5.84 -9.18
N HIS A 79 -7.37 6.22 -7.94
CA HIS A 79 -6.47 7.00 -7.10
C HIS A 79 -5.15 6.25 -6.80
N LEU A 80 -5.23 4.97 -6.48
CA LEU A 80 -4.06 4.12 -6.23
C LEU A 80 -3.22 3.96 -7.49
N ARG A 81 -3.86 3.67 -8.64
CA ARG A 81 -3.16 3.56 -9.92
C ARG A 81 -2.44 4.86 -10.28
N ARG A 82 -3.14 5.99 -10.27
CA ARG A 82 -2.55 7.30 -10.59
C ARG A 82 -1.39 7.67 -9.66
N THR A 83 -1.52 7.36 -8.37
CA THR A 83 -0.43 7.60 -7.41
C THR A 83 0.80 6.79 -7.77
N ALA A 84 0.65 5.50 -8.07
CA ALA A 84 1.77 4.63 -8.45
C ALA A 84 2.43 5.07 -9.77
N ASP A 85 1.64 5.48 -10.77
CA ASP A 85 2.15 5.92 -12.06
C ASP A 85 3.01 7.19 -11.91
N LEU A 86 2.53 8.20 -11.18
CA LEU A 86 3.28 9.43 -10.94
C LEU A 86 4.53 9.20 -10.08
N GLU A 87 4.44 8.34 -9.06
CA GLU A 87 5.61 7.97 -8.23
C GLU A 87 6.68 7.23 -9.05
N THR A 88 6.27 6.35 -9.95
CA THR A 88 7.18 5.64 -10.86
C THR A 88 7.92 6.62 -11.75
N GLU A 89 7.20 7.57 -12.36
CA GLU A 89 7.82 8.59 -13.21
C GLU A 89 8.76 9.50 -12.40
N TYR A 90 8.37 9.92 -11.20
CA TYR A 90 9.24 10.70 -10.31
C TYR A 90 10.55 9.96 -10.01
N LEU A 91 10.50 8.67 -9.71
CA LEU A 91 11.70 7.86 -9.46
C LEU A 91 12.55 7.67 -10.72
N ALA A 92 11.93 7.55 -11.89
CA ALA A 92 12.64 7.46 -13.17
C ALA A 92 13.41 8.76 -13.49
N ARG A 93 12.83 9.93 -13.21
CA ARG A 93 13.48 11.24 -13.38
C ARG A 93 14.53 11.56 -12.33
N HIS A 94 14.36 11.04 -11.11
CA HIS A 94 15.22 11.35 -9.96
C HIS A 94 15.85 10.09 -9.34
N PRO A 95 16.72 9.36 -10.07
CA PRO A 95 17.39 8.17 -9.55
C PRO A 95 18.33 8.49 -8.38
N GLY A 96 18.87 9.71 -8.32
CA GLY A 96 19.75 10.21 -7.26
C GLY A 96 19.03 11.06 -6.20
N ARG A 97 17.72 10.91 -6.00
CA ARG A 97 16.95 11.72 -5.03
C ARG A 97 17.59 11.71 -3.65
N GLU A 98 17.55 12.85 -2.98
CA GLU A 98 18.10 12.99 -1.63
C GLU A 98 17.35 12.09 -0.65
N VAL A 99 18.12 11.36 0.16
CA VAL A 99 17.61 10.57 1.27
C VAL A 99 17.98 11.30 2.54
N ASP A 100 16.96 11.74 3.29
CA ASP A 100 17.15 12.42 4.56
C ASP A 100 17.77 11.44 5.59
N PRO A 101 19.01 11.68 6.06
CA PRO A 101 19.68 10.79 7.00
C PRO A 101 18.93 10.69 8.34
N SER A 102 18.15 11.70 8.72
CA SER A 102 17.33 11.65 9.94
C SER A 102 16.17 10.65 9.86
N ARG A 103 15.82 10.19 8.65
CA ARG A 103 14.80 9.18 8.40
C ARG A 103 15.35 7.75 8.33
N LEU A 104 16.67 7.59 8.33
CA LEU A 104 17.30 6.27 8.43
C LEU A 104 17.27 5.78 9.88
N ARG A 105 17.16 4.46 10.04
CA ARG A 105 17.42 3.80 11.31
C ARG A 105 18.88 3.36 11.33
N ASP A 106 19.49 3.32 12.50
CA ASP A 106 20.82 2.74 12.68
C ASP A 106 20.80 1.28 12.19
N ALA A 107 21.86 0.91 11.46
CA ALA A 107 21.99 -0.38 10.79
C ALA A 107 22.30 -1.53 11.77
#